data_AF-W9SBL8-F1
#
_entry.id   AF-W9SBL8-F1
#
_cell.length_a   1.000
_cell.length_b   1.000
_cell.length_c   1.000
_cell.angle_alpha   90.00
_cell.angle_beta   90.00
_cell.angle_gamma   90.00
#
_symmetry.space_group_name_H-M   'P 1'
#
loop_
_entity.id
_entity.type
_entity.pdbx_description
1 polymer ?
#
loop_
_entity_poly.entity_id
_entity_poly.type
_entity_poly.pdbx_seq_one_letter_code
_entity_poly.pdbx_strand_id
1 'polypeptide(L)'
;MGTWEMIILVVVILNFILLRKYRRKIIKKNGAFSSWPAVGMLPDLLKRLESIHDSGTEFLMQNGGTFEIEGPWLANMDFLATCDPVNVQYILAKKFANYPKGPEFRDIFEEHLGDGILNADSDSWRKQRKMFQSLILGQTKFELFVAKAMHKNIVHALIPVLDHVHETRTQDRTIWEKDFAKYELNDTNNE
;
A
#
# COMPACT_ATOMS: atom_id res chain seq x y z
N MET A 1 33.02 41.60 14.79
CA MET A 1 31.98 40.81 14.12
C MET A 1 31.85 41.36 12.71
N GLY A 2 32.18 40.56 11.70
CA GLY A 2 32.20 40.98 10.31
C GLY A 2 30.80 41.24 9.76
N THR A 3 30.68 42.11 8.76
CA THR A 3 29.40 42.37 8.06
C THR A 3 28.76 41.10 7.51
N TRP A 4 29.57 40.14 7.05
CA TRP A 4 29.12 38.83 6.58
C TRP A 4 28.51 37.95 7.67
N GLU A 5 29.04 37.99 8.90
CA GLU A 5 28.50 37.22 10.03
C GLU A 5 27.11 37.74 10.42
N MET A 6 26.92 39.07 10.37
CA MET A 6 25.62 39.70 10.60
C MET A 6 24.59 39.32 9.54
N ILE A 7 25.01 39.23 8.27
CA ILE A 7 24.15 38.79 7.16
C ILE A 7 23.70 37.33 7.38
N ILE A 8 24.63 36.44 7.74
CA ILE A 8 24.31 35.02 8.00
C ILE A 8 23.31 34.90 9.15
N LEU A 9 23.50 35.62 10.25
CA LEU A 9 22.58 35.59 11.38
C LEU A 9 21.17 36.09 11.00
N VAL A 10 21.07 37.16 10.22
CA VAL A 10 19.78 37.67 9.74
C VAL A 10 19.07 36.64 8.85
N VAL A 11 19.79 35.98 7.94
CA VAL A 11 19.22 34.93 7.06
C VAL A 11 18.75 33.73 7.87
N VAL A 12 19.52 33.29 8.88
CA VAL A 12 19.14 32.17 9.76
C VAL A 12 17.91 32.52 10.59
N ILE A 13 17.85 33.73 11.16
CA ILE A 13 16.71 34.20 11.96
C ILE A 13 15.45 34.33 11.09
N LEU A 14 15.58 34.88 9.87
CA LEU A 14 14.46 34.95 8.92
C LEU A 14 13.96 33.55 8.54
N ASN A 15 14.87 32.63 8.19
CA ASN A 15 14.50 31.22 7.94
C ASN A 15 13.82 30.60 9.15
N PHE A 16 14.32 30.81 10.36
CA PHE A 16 13.73 30.27 11.58
C PHE A 16 12.34 30.84 11.87
N ILE A 17 12.12 32.14 11.64
CA ILE A 17 10.81 32.79 11.79
C ILE A 17 9.83 32.27 10.72
N LEU A 18 10.27 32.12 9.47
CA LEU A 18 9.49 31.54 8.38
C LEU A 18 9.11 30.09 8.71
N LEU A 19 10.06 29.26 9.15
CA LEU A 19 9.83 27.89 9.60
C LEU A 19 8.86 27.83 10.79
N ARG A 20 8.95 28.74 11.76
CA ARG A 20 8.02 28.80 12.91
C ARG A 20 6.61 29.25 12.52
N LYS A 21 6.47 30.21 11.60
CA LYS A 21 5.16 30.61 11.07
C LYS A 21 4.55 29.48 10.26
N TYR A 22 5.37 28.80 9.46
CA TYR A 22 4.97 27.67 8.65
C TYR A 22 4.55 26.46 9.50
N ARG A 23 5.36 26.08 10.49
CA ARG A 23 5.04 25.02 11.46
C ARG A 23 3.73 25.32 12.19
N ARG A 24 3.48 26.58 12.57
CA ARG A 24 2.20 26.99 13.18
C ARG A 24 1.02 26.88 12.21
N LYS A 25 1.21 27.17 10.92
CA LYS A 25 0.16 26.99 9.88
C LYS A 25 -0.16 25.52 9.66
N ILE A 26 0.87 24.66 9.64
CA ILE A 26 0.74 23.20 9.60
C ILE A 26 -0.06 22.68 10.81
N ILE A 27 0.37 23.01 12.03
CA ILE A 27 -0.26 22.49 13.26
C ILE A 27 -1.72 22.98 13.41
N LYS A 28 -2.11 24.08 12.76
CA LYS A 28 -3.51 24.53 12.76
C LYS A 28 -4.41 23.73 11.81
N LYS A 29 -3.85 23.03 10.82
CA LYS A 29 -4.56 22.10 9.92
C LYS A 29 -4.69 20.71 10.57
N ASN A 30 -5.17 20.62 11.83
CA ASN A 30 -5.28 19.38 12.62
C ASN A 30 -6.33 18.35 12.10
N GLY A 31 -6.40 18.15 10.77
CA GLY A 31 -7.21 17.14 10.09
C GLY A 31 -6.73 16.85 8.67
N ALA A 32 -5.96 17.78 8.05
CA ALA A 32 -5.38 17.58 6.73
C ALA A 32 -3.86 17.38 6.86
N PHE A 33 -3.27 16.43 6.11
CA PHE A 33 -1.82 16.20 6.07
C PHE A 33 -1.03 17.51 5.99
N SER A 34 0.07 17.57 6.72
CA SER A 34 0.99 18.70 6.65
C SER A 34 1.71 18.62 5.31
N SER A 35 1.35 19.48 4.36
CA SER A 35 2.22 19.72 3.21
C SER A 35 3.44 20.50 3.69
N TRP A 36 4.64 19.95 3.53
CA TRP A 36 5.92 20.60 3.81
C TRP A 36 6.46 21.21 2.50
N PRO A 37 7.16 22.36 2.54
CA PRO A 37 7.45 23.11 1.32
C PRO A 37 8.34 22.33 0.36
N ALA A 38 9.27 21.52 0.89
CA ALA A 38 10.25 20.76 0.11
C ALA A 38 9.82 19.31 -0.17
N VAL A 39 9.19 18.66 0.81
CA VAL A 39 8.92 17.21 0.80
C VAL A 39 7.44 16.89 0.71
N GLY A 40 6.57 17.89 0.52
CA GLY A 40 5.13 17.72 0.41
C GLY A 40 4.56 17.01 1.64
N MET A 41 3.65 16.07 1.38
CA MET A 41 2.97 15.26 2.39
C MET A 41 3.78 14.01 2.82
N LEU A 42 4.98 13.78 2.25
CA LEU A 42 5.76 12.56 2.49
C LEU A 42 6.07 12.28 3.98
N PRO A 43 6.52 13.25 4.80
CA PRO A 43 6.90 12.92 6.19
C PRO A 43 5.73 12.43 7.02
N ASP A 44 4.53 12.95 6.76
CA ASP A 44 3.32 12.53 7.45
C ASP A 44 2.81 11.19 6.90
N LEU A 45 3.01 10.91 5.61
CA LEU A 45 2.70 9.60 5.01
C LEU A 45 3.59 8.50 5.60
N LEU A 46 4.90 8.76 5.73
CA LEU A 46 5.86 7.80 6.30
C LEU A 46 5.53 7.43 7.75
N LYS A 47 5.12 8.39 8.57
CA LYS A 47 4.72 8.13 9.97
C LYS A 47 3.46 7.30 10.10
N ARG A 48 2.60 7.31 9.09
CA ARG A 48 1.31 6.63 9.08
C ARG A 48 1.33 5.33 8.28
N LEU A 49 2.49 4.90 7.79
CA LEU A 49 2.63 3.66 7.01
C LEU A 49 2.12 2.42 7.74
N GLU A 50 2.37 2.34 9.06
CA GLU A 50 1.91 1.21 9.89
C GLU A 50 0.38 1.07 9.92
N SER A 51 -0.35 2.17 9.67
CA SER A 51 -1.81 2.23 9.65
C SER A 51 -2.27 3.01 8.40
N ILE A 52 -1.66 2.68 7.25
CA ILE A 52 -1.93 3.37 5.98
C ILE A 52 -3.39 3.23 5.55
N HIS A 53 -4.00 2.06 5.81
CA HIS A 53 -5.40 1.81 5.46
C HIS A 53 -6.37 2.63 6.30
N ASP A 54 -6.19 2.68 7.62
CA ASP A 54 -7.08 3.44 8.50
C ASP A 54 -6.92 4.94 8.26
N SER A 55 -5.66 5.40 8.19
CA SER A 55 -5.33 6.80 7.92
C SER A 55 -5.85 7.25 6.55
N GLY A 56 -5.71 6.41 5.52
CA GLY A 56 -6.22 6.69 4.18
C GLY A 56 -7.76 6.73 4.14
N THR A 57 -8.42 5.83 4.86
CA THR A 57 -9.89 5.77 4.93
C THR A 57 -10.45 7.01 5.62
N GLU A 58 -9.90 7.38 6.79
CA GLU A 58 -10.30 8.59 7.50
C GLU A 58 -10.16 9.82 6.59
N PHE A 59 -9.07 9.89 5.83
CA PHE A 59 -8.81 11.00 4.94
C PHE A 59 -9.79 11.09 3.78
N LEU A 60 -10.07 9.96 3.13
CA LEU A 60 -11.09 9.89 2.07
C LEU A 60 -12.46 10.31 2.61
N MET A 61 -12.83 9.88 3.82
CA MET A 61 -14.08 10.29 4.44
C MET A 61 -14.14 11.80 4.70
N GLN A 62 -13.05 12.40 5.19
CA GLN A 62 -12.99 13.84 5.46
C GLN A 62 -13.01 14.72 4.20
N ASN A 63 -12.53 14.21 3.07
CA ASN A 63 -12.41 14.97 1.81
C ASN A 63 -13.48 14.60 0.77
N GLY A 64 -14.57 13.93 1.17
CA GLY A 64 -15.67 13.59 0.26
C GLY A 64 -15.34 12.50 -0.76
N GLY A 65 -14.33 11.68 -0.46
CA GLY A 65 -14.00 10.46 -1.20
C GLY A 65 -12.99 10.62 -2.34
N THR A 66 -12.46 11.82 -2.60
CA THR A 66 -11.37 12.04 -3.55
C THR A 66 -10.43 13.12 -3.03
N PHE A 67 -9.12 12.86 -3.11
CA PHE A 67 -8.13 13.82 -2.64
C PHE A 67 -6.78 13.70 -3.34
N GLU A 68 -6.05 14.81 -3.31
CA GLU A 68 -4.71 14.94 -3.86
C GLU A 68 -3.65 14.81 -2.75
N ILE A 69 -2.62 14.02 -3.03
CA ILE A 69 -1.43 13.84 -2.22
C ILE A 69 -0.30 14.59 -2.92
N GLU A 70 0.15 15.68 -2.30
CA GLU A 70 1.26 16.48 -2.80
C GLU A 70 2.60 15.78 -2.48
N GLY A 71 3.38 15.49 -3.51
CA GLY A 71 4.73 14.95 -3.40
C GLY A 71 5.78 16.04 -3.11
N PRO A 72 7.07 15.66 -3.05
CA PRO A 72 8.16 16.63 -2.97
C PRO A 72 8.18 17.54 -4.19
N TRP A 73 8.46 18.83 -3.99
CA TRP A 73 8.37 19.83 -5.08
C TRP A 73 9.22 19.44 -6.29
N LEU A 74 10.38 18.82 -6.07
CA LEU A 74 11.34 18.46 -7.13
C LEU A 74 11.06 17.10 -7.77
N ALA A 75 10.15 16.29 -7.22
CA ALA A 75 9.99 14.90 -7.62
C ALA A 75 8.81 14.66 -8.57
N ASN A 76 7.92 15.65 -8.76
CA ASN A 76 6.69 15.49 -9.56
C ASN A 76 5.91 14.22 -9.18
N MET A 77 5.78 13.98 -7.87
CA MET A 77 5.17 12.79 -7.28
C MET A 77 3.82 13.10 -6.67
N ASP A 78 2.98 13.85 -7.40
CA ASP A 78 1.63 14.14 -6.96
C ASP A 78 0.72 12.96 -7.30
N PHE A 79 -0.11 12.53 -6.35
CA PHE A 79 -1.02 11.39 -6.54
C PHE A 79 -2.46 11.79 -6.25
N LEU A 80 -3.40 11.26 -7.04
CA LEU A 80 -4.82 11.39 -6.77
C LEU A 80 -5.35 10.07 -6.19
N ALA A 81 -5.87 10.12 -4.98
CA ALA A 81 -6.53 9.00 -4.33
C ALA A 81 -8.05 9.20 -4.35
N THR A 82 -8.79 8.16 -4.74
CA THR A 82 -10.25 8.21 -4.84
C THR A 82 -10.89 6.90 -4.39
N CYS A 83 -11.97 7.01 -3.63
CA CYS A 83 -12.91 5.93 -3.34
C CYS A 83 -14.30 6.17 -3.95
N ASP A 84 -14.50 7.28 -4.69
CA ASP A 84 -15.73 7.50 -5.43
C ASP A 84 -15.94 6.37 -6.46
N PRO A 85 -17.05 5.62 -6.39
CA PRO A 85 -17.30 4.49 -7.29
C PRO A 85 -17.32 4.89 -8.77
N VAL A 86 -17.71 6.12 -9.12
CA VAL A 86 -17.71 6.62 -10.49
C VAL A 86 -16.29 6.80 -10.99
N ASN A 87 -15.41 7.42 -10.20
CA ASN A 87 -14.00 7.60 -10.54
C ASN A 87 -13.27 6.25 -10.60
N VAL A 88 -13.52 5.38 -9.63
CA VAL A 88 -12.93 4.03 -9.58
C VAL A 88 -13.35 3.22 -10.81
N GLN A 89 -14.63 3.23 -11.18
CA GLN A 89 -15.11 2.55 -12.39
C GLN A 89 -14.50 3.17 -13.65
N TYR A 90 -14.36 4.49 -13.69
CA TYR A 90 -13.77 5.18 -14.83
C TYR A 90 -12.31 4.77 -15.04
N ILE A 91 -11.50 4.83 -13.98
CA ILE A 91 -10.07 4.49 -14.01
C ILE A 91 -9.87 2.99 -14.24
N LEU A 92 -10.52 2.12 -13.47
CA LEU A 92 -10.23 0.68 -13.47
C LEU A 92 -10.96 -0.13 -14.55
N ALA A 93 -12.04 0.39 -15.14
CA ALA A 93 -12.83 -0.34 -16.14
C ALA A 93 -12.99 0.39 -17.47
N LYS A 94 -13.47 1.65 -17.47
CA LYS A 94 -13.84 2.34 -18.73
C LYS A 94 -12.63 2.88 -19.49
N LYS A 95 -11.67 3.47 -18.80
CA LYS A 95 -10.51 4.17 -19.39
C LYS A 95 -9.18 3.68 -18.83
N PHE A 96 -9.11 2.40 -18.45
CA PHE A 96 -7.90 1.77 -17.89
C PHE A 96 -6.62 2.02 -18.70
N ALA A 97 -6.69 1.96 -20.03
CA ALA A 97 -5.52 2.20 -20.90
C ALA A 97 -4.96 3.64 -20.82
N ASN A 98 -5.76 4.61 -20.33
CA ASN A 98 -5.32 5.99 -20.13
C ASN A 98 -4.62 6.20 -18.78
N TYR A 99 -4.64 5.21 -17.89
CA TYR A 99 -4.02 5.25 -16.57
C TYR A 99 -3.03 4.09 -16.44
N PRO A 100 -1.95 4.07 -17.25
CA PRO A 100 -0.89 3.07 -17.09
C PRO A 100 -0.23 3.22 -15.72
N LYS A 101 0.25 2.12 -15.14
CA LYS A 101 1.01 2.20 -13.88
C LYS A 101 2.37 2.85 -14.09
N GLY A 102 2.91 2.72 -15.30
CA GLY A 102 4.14 3.38 -15.71
C GLY A 102 5.40 2.55 -15.43
N PRO A 103 6.54 2.97 -16.00
CA PRO A 103 7.81 2.27 -15.85
C PRO A 103 8.28 2.25 -14.39
N GLU A 104 8.04 3.29 -13.61
CA GLU A 104 8.46 3.36 -12.21
C GLU A 104 7.79 2.28 -11.35
N PHE A 105 6.50 2.06 -11.55
CA PHE A 105 5.78 0.97 -10.89
C PHE A 105 6.32 -0.39 -11.35
N ARG A 106 6.61 -0.53 -12.65
CA ARG A 106 7.16 -1.75 -13.20
C ARG A 106 8.50 -2.09 -12.58
N ASP A 107 9.41 -1.14 -12.49
CA ASP A 107 10.75 -1.34 -11.95
C ASP A 107 10.74 -1.75 -10.46
N ILE A 108 9.80 -1.22 -9.67
CA ILE A 108 9.65 -1.59 -8.24
C ILE A 108 9.14 -3.03 -8.08
N PHE A 109 8.23 -3.47 -8.94
CA PHE A 109 7.52 -4.75 -8.77
C PHE A 109 7.98 -5.86 -9.72
N GLU A 110 8.78 -5.56 -10.74
CA GLU A 110 9.27 -6.52 -11.73
C GLU A 110 10.14 -7.60 -11.09
N GLU A 111 11.00 -7.25 -10.12
CA GLU A 111 11.85 -8.23 -9.41
C GLU A 111 11.05 -9.28 -8.64
N HIS A 112 9.89 -8.91 -8.08
CA HIS A 112 9.09 -9.80 -7.24
C HIS A 112 7.88 -10.43 -7.95
N LEU A 113 7.24 -9.70 -8.87
CA LEU A 113 5.98 -10.09 -9.51
C LEU A 113 6.13 -10.34 -11.03
N GLY A 114 7.31 -10.06 -11.60
CA GLY A 114 7.58 -10.16 -13.03
C GLY A 114 6.63 -9.33 -13.88
N ASP A 115 6.39 -9.75 -15.13
CA ASP A 115 5.42 -9.16 -16.06
C ASP A 115 4.00 -9.74 -15.91
N GLY A 116 3.67 -10.23 -14.71
CA GLY A 116 2.38 -10.84 -14.41
C GLY A 116 1.21 -9.85 -14.43
N ILE A 117 -0.01 -10.34 -14.19
CA ILE A 117 -1.26 -9.56 -14.28
C ILE A 117 -1.31 -8.33 -13.36
N LEU A 118 -0.47 -8.30 -12.33
CA LEU A 118 -0.34 -7.17 -11.42
C LEU A 118 0.53 -6.05 -12.01
N ASN A 119 1.53 -6.41 -12.82
CA ASN A 119 2.50 -5.48 -13.37
C ASN A 119 2.18 -5.07 -14.82
N ALA A 120 1.53 -5.97 -15.58
CA ALA A 120 1.15 -5.72 -16.97
C ALA A 120 0.21 -4.49 -17.10
N ASP A 121 0.41 -3.73 -18.17
CA ASP A 121 -0.42 -2.58 -18.53
C ASP A 121 -1.23 -2.81 -19.81
N SER A 122 -2.30 -2.02 -19.97
CA SER A 122 -3.11 -1.90 -21.19
C SER A 122 -3.53 -3.25 -21.82
N ASP A 123 -3.09 -3.54 -23.05
CA ASP A 123 -3.52 -4.73 -23.80
C ASP A 123 -2.92 -6.03 -23.25
N SER A 124 -1.70 -5.99 -22.70
CA SER A 124 -1.10 -7.14 -22.06
C SER A 124 -1.94 -7.56 -20.85
N TRP A 125 -2.28 -6.60 -19.99
CA TRP A 125 -3.17 -6.81 -18.86
C TRP A 125 -4.54 -7.35 -19.29
N ARG A 126 -5.14 -6.78 -20.34
CA ARG A 126 -6.45 -7.22 -20.84
C ARG A 126 -6.43 -8.68 -21.29
N LYS A 127 -5.38 -9.10 -22.00
CA LYS A 127 -5.20 -10.50 -22.45
C LYS A 127 -5.02 -11.44 -21.26
N GLN A 128 -4.13 -11.10 -20.34
CA GLN A 128 -3.86 -11.90 -19.14
C GLN A 128 -5.11 -12.01 -18.25
N ARG A 129 -5.84 -10.91 -18.04
CA ARG A 129 -7.11 -10.90 -17.29
C ARG A 129 -8.17 -11.76 -17.94
N LYS A 130 -8.34 -11.71 -19.27
CA LYS A 130 -9.29 -12.56 -19.98
C LYS A 130 -8.96 -14.05 -19.82
N MET A 131 -7.67 -14.39 -19.92
CA MET A 131 -7.19 -15.76 -19.69
C MET A 131 -7.46 -16.22 -18.26
N PHE A 132 -7.07 -15.42 -17.26
CA PHE A 132 -7.29 -15.72 -15.85
C PHE A 132 -8.79 -15.90 -15.54
N GLN A 133 -9.62 -14.98 -16.03
CA GLN A 133 -11.08 -15.08 -15.90
C GLN A 133 -11.63 -16.36 -16.52
N SER A 134 -11.14 -16.79 -17.68
CA SER A 134 -11.59 -18.02 -18.33
C SER A 134 -11.21 -19.29 -17.58
N LEU A 135 -10.13 -19.25 -16.79
CA LEU A 135 -9.64 -20.38 -16.00
C LEU A 135 -10.34 -20.50 -14.65
N ILE A 136 -10.83 -19.38 -14.11
CA ILE A 136 -11.31 -19.31 -12.72
C ILE A 136 -12.81 -19.12 -12.64
N LEU A 137 -13.38 -18.18 -13.39
CA LEU A 137 -14.79 -17.81 -13.23
C LEU A 137 -15.69 -18.89 -13.83
N GLY A 138 -16.55 -19.47 -12.98
CA GLY A 138 -17.54 -20.47 -13.38
C GLY A 138 -16.93 -21.81 -13.81
N GLN A 139 -15.68 -22.09 -13.43
CA GLN A 139 -15.00 -23.34 -13.75
C GLN A 139 -15.05 -24.31 -12.57
N THR A 140 -15.89 -25.33 -12.66
CA THR A 140 -16.05 -26.37 -11.62
C THR A 140 -14.72 -27.05 -11.26
N LYS A 141 -13.79 -27.18 -12.22
CA LYS A 141 -12.46 -27.76 -11.97
C LYS A 141 -11.64 -26.90 -11.00
N PHE A 142 -11.68 -25.58 -11.16
CA PHE A 142 -11.00 -24.65 -10.27
C PHE A 142 -11.67 -24.65 -8.89
N GLU A 143 -13.00 -24.64 -8.84
CA GLU A 143 -13.75 -24.74 -7.57
C GLU A 143 -13.41 -26.02 -6.81
N LEU A 144 -13.38 -27.17 -7.48
CA LEU A 144 -12.97 -28.44 -6.89
C LEU A 144 -11.52 -28.43 -6.41
N PHE A 145 -10.62 -27.84 -7.19
CA PHE A 145 -9.22 -27.67 -6.81
C PHE A 145 -9.11 -26.84 -5.52
N VAL A 146 -9.76 -25.68 -5.47
CA VAL A 146 -9.76 -24.81 -4.28
C VAL A 146 -10.38 -25.52 -3.09
N ALA A 147 -11.51 -26.21 -3.26
CA ALA A 147 -12.16 -26.96 -2.19
C ALA A 147 -11.26 -28.07 -1.64
N LYS A 148 -10.57 -28.81 -2.52
CA LYS A 148 -9.63 -29.85 -2.12
C LYS A 148 -8.41 -29.28 -1.40
N ALA A 149 -7.84 -28.18 -1.92
CA ALA A 149 -6.70 -27.49 -1.31
C ALA A 149 -7.07 -26.92 0.07
N MET A 150 -8.22 -26.26 0.19
CA MET A 150 -8.73 -25.78 1.47
C MET A 150 -8.95 -26.92 2.46
N HIS A 151 -9.58 -28.02 2.03
CA HIS A 151 -9.79 -29.17 2.90
C HIS A 151 -8.46 -29.76 3.39
N LYS A 152 -7.49 -29.93 2.49
CA LYS A 152 -6.13 -30.39 2.83
C LYS A 152 -5.48 -29.45 3.85
N ASN A 153 -5.50 -28.14 3.62
CA ASN A 153 -4.90 -27.16 4.52
C ASN A 153 -5.59 -27.12 5.88
N ILE A 154 -6.91 -27.27 5.92
CA ILE A 154 -7.67 -27.33 7.19
C ILE A 154 -7.26 -28.56 7.99
N VAL A 155 -7.26 -29.74 7.36
CA VAL A 155 -7.01 -31.02 8.03
C VAL A 155 -5.54 -31.18 8.44
N HIS A 156 -4.61 -30.75 7.60
CA HIS A 156 -3.19 -31.04 7.78
C HIS A 156 -2.35 -29.89 8.32
N ALA A 157 -2.85 -28.65 8.28
CA ALA A 157 -2.15 -27.50 8.86
C ALA A 157 -2.97 -26.86 10.00
N LEU A 158 -4.19 -26.42 9.72
CA LEU A 158 -4.95 -25.62 10.68
C LEU A 158 -5.34 -26.42 11.94
N ILE A 159 -5.99 -27.58 11.79
CA ILE A 159 -6.43 -28.40 12.93
C ILE A 159 -5.24 -28.79 13.84
N PRO A 160 -4.12 -29.32 13.31
CA PRO A 160 -2.96 -29.63 14.14
C PRO A 160 -2.38 -28.44 14.90
N VAL A 161 -2.37 -27.24 14.30
CA VAL A 161 -1.94 -26.01 15.00
C VAL A 161 -2.91 -25.68 16.13
N LEU A 162 -4.22 -25.78 15.89
CA LEU A 162 -5.24 -25.55 16.93
C LEU A 162 -5.10 -26.54 18.09
N ASP A 163 -4.90 -27.83 17.81
CA ASP A 163 -4.72 -28.88 18.81
C ASP A 163 -3.47 -28.63 19.65
N HIS A 164 -2.35 -28.28 19.01
CA HIS A 164 -1.10 -27.97 19.71
C HIS A 164 -1.24 -26.76 20.65
N VAL A 165 -1.90 -25.70 20.21
CA VAL A 165 -2.14 -24.52 21.05
C VAL A 165 -3.08 -24.85 22.21
N HIS A 166 -4.10 -25.69 21.99
CA HIS A 166 -4.97 -26.16 23.05
C HIS A 166 -4.21 -26.93 24.14
N GLU A 167 -3.34 -27.85 23.74
CA GLU A 167 -2.52 -28.67 24.65
C GLU A 167 -1.51 -27.82 25.44
N THR A 168 -0.91 -26.83 24.78
CA THR A 168 0.16 -26.01 25.39
C THR A 168 -0.40 -24.91 26.30
N ARG A 169 -1.72 -24.62 26.23
CA ARG A 169 -2.43 -23.55 26.97
C ARG A 169 -1.79 -22.16 26.86
N THR A 170 -0.93 -21.94 25.88
CA THR A 170 -0.19 -20.70 25.68
C THR A 170 -0.93 -19.78 24.72
N GLN A 171 -1.17 -18.54 25.15
CA GLN A 171 -1.69 -17.45 24.29
C GLN A 171 -0.57 -16.69 23.56
N ASP A 172 0.62 -17.29 23.44
CA ASP A 172 1.77 -16.66 22.81
C ASP A 172 1.65 -16.74 21.28
N ARG A 173 1.47 -15.58 20.64
CA ARG A 173 1.35 -15.42 19.18
C ARG A 173 2.57 -15.96 18.42
N THR A 174 3.74 -16.00 19.05
CA THR A 174 4.97 -16.45 18.39
C THR A 174 5.02 -17.95 18.14
N ILE A 175 4.23 -18.74 18.90
CA ILE A 175 4.08 -20.19 18.70
C ILE A 175 3.23 -20.45 17.46
N TRP A 176 2.13 -19.72 17.30
CA TRP A 176 1.26 -19.80 16.12
C TRP A 176 2.03 -19.56 14.81
N GLU A 177 2.84 -18.51 14.75
CA GLU A 177 3.60 -18.17 13.54
C GLU A 177 4.64 -19.25 13.19
N LYS A 178 5.28 -19.85 14.20
CA LYS A 178 6.25 -20.93 14.00
C LYS A 178 5.59 -22.22 13.54
N ASP A 179 4.46 -22.58 14.11
CA ASP A 179 3.76 -23.82 13.74
C ASP A 179 3.15 -23.72 12.35
N PHE A 180 2.53 -22.59 12.01
CA PHE A 180 2.06 -22.35 10.64
C PHE A 180 3.19 -22.42 9.61
N ALA A 181 4.32 -21.74 9.87
CA ALA A 181 5.46 -21.76 8.95
C ALA A 181 6.05 -23.17 8.77
N LYS A 182 6.04 -24.00 9.82
CA LYS A 182 6.51 -25.39 9.74
C LYS A 182 5.64 -26.26 8.83
N TYR A 183 4.32 -26.06 8.84
CA TYR A 183 3.42 -26.80 7.94
C TYR A 183 3.52 -26.30 6.48
N GLU A 184 3.71 -25.00 6.28
CA GLU A 184 3.87 -24.41 4.94
C GLU A 184 5.16 -24.89 4.25
N LEU A 185 6.27 -25.05 4.99
CA LEU A 185 7.53 -25.61 4.48
C LEU A 185 7.48 -27.13 4.20
N ASN A 186 6.60 -27.85 4.88
CA ASN A 186 6.42 -29.28 4.64
C ASN A 186 5.56 -29.56 3.39
N ASP A 187 4.68 -28.62 3.00
CA ASP A 187 3.88 -28.78 1.79
C ASP A 187 4.73 -28.59 0.52
N THR A 188 5.73 -27.69 0.56
CA THR A 188 6.67 -27.47 -0.56
C THR A 188 7.66 -28.61 -0.80
N ASN A 189 7.86 -29.51 0.18
CA ASN A 189 8.78 -30.64 0.09
C ASN A 189 8.10 -31.95 -0.34
N ASN A 190 6.77 -31.94 -0.49
CA ASN A 190 5.94 -33.11 -0.82
C ASN A 190 5.27 -33.01 -2.22
N GLU A 191 5.65 -32.02 -3.02
CA GLU A 191 5.36 -31.94 -4.47
C GLU A 191 6.59 -32.32 -5.29
#